data_AF-A0A4Q5YTG0-F1
#
_entry.id   AF-A0A4Q5YTG0-F1
#
_cell.length_a   1.000
_cell.length_b   1.000
_cell.length_c   1.000
_cell.angle_alpha   90.00
_cell.angle_beta   90.00
_cell.angle_gamma   90.00
#
_symmetry.space_group_name_H-M   'P 1'
#
loop_
_entity.id
_entity.type
_entity.pdbx_description
1 polymer ?
#
loop_
_entity_poly.entity_id
_entity_poly.type
_entity_poly.pdbx_seq_one_letter_code
_entity_poly.pdbx_strand_id
1 'polypeptide(L)'
;MPTRKASLPVNSNDLFLTDGGLETTLVFLQGFELPYFAAFDLLKDEKGYAAIKDYYRRYLQIAKNMETNFILESPTWRANPDWIEKLGYEKGDLVAVNKKAIQLLADLKQEFEIDIPQIIISGCIGPRGDGYIPGNAMTAAEAQAYHAAQVNVFAKTEVDLVSAITMNYVEEAI
;
A
#
# COMPACT_ATOMS: atom_id res chain seq x y z
N MET A 1 -13.25 9.76 -21.60
CA MET A 1 -13.33 8.37 -22.12
C MET A 1 -13.77 7.48 -20.97
N PRO A 2 -14.64 6.46 -21.17
CA PRO A 2 -14.95 5.54 -20.09
C PRO A 2 -13.67 4.77 -19.77
N THR A 3 -13.17 4.94 -18.54
CA THR A 3 -12.03 4.20 -18.00
C THR A 3 -12.36 2.72 -18.11
N ARG A 4 -11.57 2.00 -18.93
CA ARG A 4 -11.65 0.54 -19.03
C ARG A 4 -11.41 0.01 -17.62
N LYS A 5 -12.41 -0.65 -17.02
CA LYS A 5 -12.26 -1.28 -15.70
C LYS A 5 -11.04 -2.20 -15.79
N ALA A 6 -10.02 -1.97 -14.94
CA ALA A 6 -8.84 -2.81 -14.91
C ALA A 6 -9.26 -4.27 -14.74
N SER A 7 -8.73 -5.17 -15.57
CA SER A 7 -8.89 -6.61 -15.37
C SER A 7 -8.13 -7.00 -14.10
N LEU A 8 -8.85 -7.33 -13.03
CA LEU A 8 -8.20 -7.68 -11.77
C LEU A 8 -7.48 -9.04 -11.90
N PRO A 9 -6.37 -9.27 -11.19
CA PRO A 9 -5.60 -10.51 -11.31
C PRO A 9 -6.47 -11.75 -11.05
N VAL A 10 -7.38 -11.68 -10.07
CA VAL A 10 -8.32 -12.75 -9.70
C VAL A 10 -9.31 -13.15 -10.79
N ASN A 11 -9.49 -12.30 -11.82
CA ASN A 11 -10.43 -12.52 -12.92
C ASN A 11 -9.71 -12.75 -14.26
N SER A 12 -8.40 -12.98 -14.24
CA SER A 12 -7.57 -13.13 -15.44
C SER A 12 -6.56 -14.26 -15.29
N ASN A 13 -6.04 -14.76 -16.42
CA ASN A 13 -4.88 -15.66 -16.44
C ASN A 13 -3.57 -14.90 -16.71
N ASP A 14 -3.62 -13.56 -16.69
CA ASP A 14 -2.46 -12.74 -16.99
C ASP A 14 -1.48 -12.75 -15.80
N LEU A 15 -0.18 -12.70 -16.09
CA LEU A 15 0.84 -12.65 -15.06
C LEU A 15 1.04 -11.22 -14.56
N PHE A 16 0.87 -11.03 -13.25
CA PHE A 16 1.16 -9.79 -12.55
C PHE A 16 2.38 -9.96 -11.64
N LEU A 17 3.39 -9.12 -11.83
CA LEU A 17 4.48 -9.00 -10.87
C LEU A 17 4.05 -8.07 -9.73
N THR A 18 4.57 -8.35 -8.53
CA THR A 18 4.53 -7.46 -7.37
C THR A 18 5.93 -6.92 -7.10
N ASP A 19 6.01 -5.90 -6.25
CA ASP A 19 7.27 -5.51 -5.66
C ASP A 19 7.71 -6.50 -4.56
N GLY A 20 8.84 -6.20 -3.91
CA GLY A 20 9.41 -7.00 -2.84
C GLY A 20 9.16 -6.39 -1.45
N GLY A 21 10.19 -6.40 -0.60
CA GLY A 21 10.13 -5.77 0.72
C GLY A 21 10.52 -4.30 0.67
N LEU A 22 9.55 -3.39 0.68
CA LEU A 22 9.79 -1.95 0.70
C LEU A 22 10.56 -1.53 1.96
N GLU A 23 10.02 -1.82 3.14
CA GLU A 23 10.59 -1.40 4.41
C GLU A 23 12.00 -1.98 4.62
N THR A 24 12.21 -3.25 4.24
CA THR A 24 13.53 -3.88 4.36
C THR A 24 14.55 -3.25 3.42
N THR A 25 14.14 -2.88 2.20
CA THR A 25 15.01 -2.15 1.27
C THR A 25 15.37 -0.76 1.81
N LEU A 26 14.38 -0.01 2.30
CA LEU A 26 14.58 1.33 2.85
C LEU A 26 15.53 1.31 4.05
N VAL A 27 15.34 0.38 4.98
CA VAL A 27 16.16 0.28 6.20
C VAL A 27 17.54 -0.29 5.91
N PHE A 28 17.63 -1.50 5.34
CA PHE A 28 18.89 -2.23 5.28
C PHE A 28 19.78 -1.86 4.10
N LEU A 29 19.21 -1.39 2.98
CA LEU A 29 19.97 -1.05 1.78
C LEU A 29 20.12 0.45 1.59
N GLN A 30 19.21 1.26 2.13
CA GLN A 30 19.21 2.71 1.92
C GLN A 30 19.40 3.52 3.21
N GLY A 31 19.43 2.87 4.38
CA GLY A 31 19.76 3.50 5.66
C GLY A 31 18.71 4.48 6.16
N PHE A 32 17.44 4.34 5.75
CA PHE A 32 16.35 5.12 6.32
C PHE A 32 15.98 4.60 7.71
N GLU A 33 15.71 5.52 8.62
CA GLU A 33 15.03 5.20 9.87
C GLU A 33 13.53 5.16 9.62
N LEU A 34 12.89 4.06 10.00
CA LEU A 34 11.44 3.89 9.95
C LEU A 34 10.93 3.67 11.37
N PRO A 35 10.50 4.72 12.10
CA PRO A 35 9.88 4.55 13.40
C PRO A 35 8.70 3.59 13.28
N TYR A 36 8.67 2.59 14.17
CA TYR A 36 7.72 1.47 14.09
C TYR A 36 7.67 0.78 12.72
N PHE A 37 8.74 0.79 11.92
CA PHE A 37 8.74 0.15 10.60
C PHE A 37 7.62 0.64 9.66
N ALA A 38 7.18 1.89 9.82
CA ALA A 38 6.06 2.46 9.07
C ALA A 38 6.56 3.26 7.85
N ALA A 39 6.54 2.65 6.66
CA ALA A 39 7.01 3.31 5.44
C ALA A 39 6.26 4.61 5.11
N PHE A 40 4.95 4.69 5.38
CA PHE A 40 4.15 5.87 5.08
C PHE A 40 4.66 7.16 5.75
N ASP A 41 5.37 7.06 6.88
CA ASP A 41 5.90 8.21 7.61
C ASP A 41 6.88 9.02 6.75
N LEU A 42 7.65 8.35 5.90
CA LEU A 42 8.58 8.97 4.96
C LEU A 42 7.88 9.83 3.90
N LEU A 43 6.57 9.66 3.67
CA LEU A 43 5.84 10.48 2.72
C LEU A 43 5.73 11.94 3.19
N LYS A 44 6.02 12.28 4.45
CA LYS A 44 5.91 13.65 4.96
C LYS A 44 6.97 14.59 4.42
N ASP A 45 8.13 14.07 4.02
CA ASP A 45 9.24 14.86 3.49
C ASP A 45 9.66 14.44 2.07
N GLU A 46 10.35 15.34 1.37
CA GLU A 46 10.70 15.15 -0.03
C GLU A 46 11.69 14.01 -0.26
N LYS A 47 12.64 13.81 0.68
CA LYS A 47 13.68 12.78 0.55
C LYS A 47 13.06 11.39 0.70
N GLY A 48 12.21 11.20 1.70
CA GLY A 48 11.49 9.96 1.93
C GLY A 48 10.52 9.63 0.79
N TYR A 49 9.76 10.63 0.33
CA TYR A 49 8.87 10.49 -0.82
C TYR A 49 9.63 10.05 -2.09
N ALA A 50 10.76 10.70 -2.38
CA ALA A 50 11.60 10.34 -3.52
C ALA A 50 12.16 8.91 -3.40
N ALA A 51 12.60 8.50 -2.21
CA ALA A 51 13.13 7.15 -1.99
C ALA A 51 12.09 6.05 -2.22
N ILE A 52 10.85 6.24 -1.74
CA ILE A 52 9.74 5.31 -2.00
C ILE A 52 9.40 5.30 -3.49
N LYS A 53 9.31 6.48 -4.13
CA LYS A 53 9.04 6.58 -5.57
C LYS A 53 10.10 5.82 -6.40
N ASP A 54 11.38 6.02 -6.09
CA ASP A 54 12.48 5.35 -6.77
C ASP A 54 12.51 3.85 -6.49
N TYR A 55 12.05 3.40 -5.32
CA TYR A 55 11.86 1.98 -5.04
C TYR A 55 10.87 1.34 -6.02
N TYR A 56 9.67 1.89 -6.15
CA TYR A 56 8.68 1.34 -7.08
C TYR A 56 9.13 1.46 -8.54
N ARG A 57 9.78 2.57 -8.91
CA ARG A 57 10.31 2.79 -10.27
C ARG A 57 11.25 1.66 -10.70
N ARG A 58 12.08 1.11 -9.79
CA ARG A 58 12.95 -0.03 -10.10
C ARG A 58 12.15 -1.30 -10.45
N TYR A 59 11.09 -1.59 -9.71
CA TYR A 59 10.23 -2.75 -9.99
C TYR A 59 9.39 -2.57 -11.26
N LEU A 60 8.88 -1.37 -11.52
CA LEU A 60 8.20 -1.05 -12.78
C LEU A 60 9.14 -1.22 -13.98
N GLN A 61 10.41 -0.83 -13.86
CA GLN A 61 11.40 -1.06 -14.91
C GLN A 61 11.65 -2.57 -15.15
N ILE A 62 11.63 -3.39 -14.10
CA ILE A 62 11.72 -4.86 -14.22
C ILE A 62 10.50 -5.39 -14.97
N ALA A 63 9.28 -4.99 -14.58
CA ALA A 63 8.05 -5.42 -15.21
C ALA A 63 7.99 -5.03 -16.69
N LYS A 64 8.40 -3.81 -17.03
CA LYS A 64 8.58 -3.35 -18.41
C LYS A 64 9.52 -4.26 -19.20
N ASN A 65 10.69 -4.57 -18.64
CA ASN A 65 11.70 -5.41 -19.31
C ASN A 65 11.27 -6.87 -19.45
N MET A 66 10.39 -7.34 -18.57
CA MET A 66 9.85 -8.70 -18.57
C MET A 66 8.52 -8.82 -19.33
N GLU A 67 7.99 -7.71 -19.87
CA GLU A 67 6.70 -7.66 -20.57
C GLU A 67 5.53 -8.21 -19.74
N THR A 68 5.54 -7.97 -18.43
CA THR A 68 4.49 -8.41 -17.49
C THR A 68 3.60 -7.27 -17.04
N ASN A 69 2.40 -7.58 -16.55
CA ASN A 69 1.60 -6.61 -15.80
C ASN A 69 2.21 -6.37 -14.41
N PHE A 70 1.75 -5.33 -13.70
CA PHE A 70 2.28 -4.99 -12.39
C PHE A 70 1.20 -4.58 -11.38
N ILE A 71 1.39 -4.94 -10.11
CA ILE A 71 0.58 -4.46 -8.97
C ILE A 71 1.46 -3.53 -8.13
N LEU A 72 1.08 -2.26 -8.07
CA LEU A 72 1.62 -1.27 -7.15
C LEU A 72 0.89 -1.40 -5.81
N GLU A 73 1.52 -2.03 -4.82
CA GLU A 73 1.00 -2.13 -3.46
C GLU A 73 1.34 -0.86 -2.67
N SER A 74 0.35 -0.21 -2.07
CA SER A 74 0.57 1.07 -1.37
C SER A 74 1.41 0.90 -0.10
N PRO A 75 2.27 1.88 0.25
CA PRO A 75 3.14 1.82 1.44
C PRO A 75 2.35 2.10 2.74
N THR A 76 1.17 1.49 2.88
CA THR A 76 0.13 1.84 3.87
C THR A 76 -0.17 0.72 4.86
N TRP A 77 0.68 -0.31 4.92
CA TRP A 77 0.51 -1.43 5.85
C TRP A 77 0.30 -0.96 7.30
N ARG A 78 1.07 0.06 7.76
CA ARG A 78 0.88 0.71 9.08
C ARG A 78 0.07 2.00 9.04
N ALA A 79 -0.51 2.42 7.91
CA ALA A 79 -1.23 3.70 7.83
C ALA A 79 -2.69 3.60 8.36
N ASN A 80 -2.86 2.98 9.54
CA ASN A 80 -4.13 2.75 10.21
C ASN A 80 -4.24 3.56 11.53
N PRO A 81 -5.45 3.67 12.14
CA PRO A 81 -5.69 4.58 13.26
C PRO A 81 -4.70 4.47 14.42
N ASP A 82 -4.39 3.26 14.89
CA ASP A 82 -3.54 3.08 16.07
C ASP A 82 -2.07 3.45 15.78
N TRP A 83 -1.57 3.15 14.57
CA TRP A 83 -0.18 3.42 14.21
C TRP A 83 0.08 4.89 13.90
N ILE A 84 -0.86 5.61 13.26
CA ILE A 84 -0.69 7.04 13.03
C ILE A 84 -0.60 7.81 14.36
N GLU A 85 -1.42 7.45 15.35
CA GLU A 85 -1.38 8.07 16.68
C GLU A 85 -0.07 7.75 17.41
N LYS A 86 0.42 6.50 17.32
CA LYS A 86 1.74 6.12 17.89
C LYS A 86 2.91 6.90 17.29
N LEU A 87 2.81 7.29 16.02
CA LEU A 87 3.81 8.10 15.32
C LEU A 87 3.66 9.60 15.60
N GLY A 88 2.66 10.01 16.39
CA GLY A 88 2.43 11.40 16.77
C GLY A 88 1.59 12.21 15.77
N TYR A 89 0.93 11.55 14.82
CA TYR A 89 -0.05 12.18 13.94
C TYR A 89 -1.40 12.37 14.65
N GLU A 90 -2.19 13.33 14.18
CA GLU A 90 -3.56 13.49 14.62
C GLU A 90 -4.48 12.47 13.91
N LYS A 91 -5.60 12.10 14.55
CA LYS A 91 -6.60 11.21 13.95
C LYS A 91 -7.09 11.69 12.57
N GLY A 92 -7.14 13.01 12.37
CA GLY A 92 -7.54 13.63 11.10
C GLY A 92 -6.57 13.37 9.95
N ASP A 93 -5.30 13.06 10.24
CA ASP A 93 -4.25 12.86 9.25
C ASP A 93 -4.38 11.53 8.50
N LEU A 94 -5.15 10.57 9.03
CA LEU A 94 -5.37 9.26 8.42
C LEU A 94 -5.74 9.37 6.93
N VAL A 95 -6.65 10.31 6.63
CA VAL A 95 -7.14 10.54 5.26
C VAL A 95 -6.03 11.10 4.38
N ALA A 96 -5.28 12.09 4.88
CA ALA A 96 -4.23 12.75 4.12
C ALA A 96 -3.06 11.80 3.82
N VAL A 97 -2.63 11.03 4.82
CA VAL A 97 -1.54 10.05 4.70
C VAL A 97 -1.88 8.98 3.66
N ASN A 98 -3.06 8.35 3.77
CA ASN A 98 -3.46 7.30 2.84
C ASN A 98 -3.66 7.84 1.42
N LYS A 99 -4.28 9.02 1.26
CA LYS A 99 -4.41 9.66 -0.06
C LYS A 99 -3.06 9.99 -0.68
N LYS A 100 -2.10 10.50 0.11
CA LYS A 100 -0.75 10.81 -0.38
C LYS A 100 -0.02 9.56 -0.86
N ALA A 101 -0.19 8.45 -0.15
CA ALA A 101 0.37 7.16 -0.55
C ALA A 101 -0.22 6.66 -1.89
N ILE A 102 -1.54 6.77 -2.07
CA ILE A 102 -2.18 6.38 -3.34
C ILE A 102 -1.79 7.33 -4.48
N GLN A 103 -1.72 8.64 -4.22
CA GLN A 103 -1.31 9.61 -5.23
C GLN A 103 0.10 9.30 -5.77
N LEU A 104 1.05 8.92 -4.90
CA LEU A 104 2.39 8.51 -5.32
C LEU A 104 2.33 7.34 -6.32
N LEU A 105 1.47 6.36 -6.08
CA LEU A 105 1.31 5.22 -6.99
C LEU A 105 0.56 5.59 -8.27
N ALA A 106 -0.42 6.49 -8.20
CA ALA A 106 -1.14 7.00 -9.36
C ALA A 106 -0.18 7.74 -10.31
N ASP A 107 0.70 8.57 -9.77
CA ASP A 107 1.72 9.28 -10.55
C ASP A 107 2.68 8.30 -11.24
N LEU A 108 3.09 7.22 -10.54
CA LEU A 108 3.93 6.17 -11.11
C LEU A 108 3.21 5.35 -12.18
N LYS A 109 1.93 5.03 -11.97
CA LYS A 109 1.10 4.35 -12.98
C LYS A 109 1.05 5.19 -14.25
N GLN A 110 0.79 6.49 -14.14
CA GLN A 110 0.78 7.40 -15.29
C GLN A 110 2.14 7.47 -16.00
N GLU A 111 3.25 7.40 -15.26
CA GLU A 111 4.60 7.40 -15.85
C GLU A 111 4.88 6.14 -16.69
N PHE A 112 4.28 5.00 -16.37
CA PHE A 112 4.60 3.69 -16.98
C PHE A 112 3.46 3.05 -17.80
N GLU A 113 2.25 3.63 -17.82
CA GLU A 113 1.07 3.03 -18.46
C GLU A 113 1.18 2.83 -19.98
N ILE A 114 2.11 3.53 -20.64
CA ILE A 114 2.39 3.35 -22.08
C ILE A 114 3.26 2.10 -22.31
N ASP A 115 4.14 1.78 -21.36
CA ASP A 115 5.15 0.72 -21.49
C ASP A 115 4.71 -0.61 -20.87
N ILE A 116 3.84 -0.57 -19.86
CA ILE A 116 3.34 -1.75 -19.14
C ILE A 116 1.87 -1.93 -19.50
N PRO A 117 1.46 -3.09 -20.07
CA PRO A 117 0.09 -3.28 -20.56
C PRO A 117 -0.99 -3.02 -19.50
N GLN A 118 -0.71 -3.41 -18.25
CA GLN A 118 -1.60 -3.16 -17.14
C GLN A 118 -0.84 -2.93 -15.83
N ILE A 119 -1.13 -1.78 -15.20
CA ILE A 119 -0.68 -1.45 -13.85
C ILE A 119 -1.92 -1.27 -12.98
N ILE A 120 -1.96 -1.98 -11.86
CA ILE A 120 -3.05 -1.97 -10.90
C ILE A 120 -2.54 -1.35 -9.60
N ILE A 121 -3.34 -0.51 -8.96
CA ILE A 121 -3.05 0.05 -7.64
C ILE A 121 -3.78 -0.78 -6.58
N SER A 122 -3.01 -1.42 -5.70
CA SER A 122 -3.51 -2.12 -4.53
C SER A 122 -3.40 -1.22 -3.30
N GLY A 123 -4.52 -1.04 -2.59
CA GLY A 123 -4.56 -0.39 -1.29
C GLY A 123 -4.22 -1.38 -0.19
N CYS A 124 -3.02 -1.30 0.36
CA CYS A 124 -2.52 -2.20 1.38
C CYS A 124 -3.17 -1.91 2.74
N ILE A 125 -3.75 -2.95 3.34
CA ILE A 125 -4.19 -2.97 4.73
C ILE A 125 -3.34 -3.99 5.49
N GLY A 126 -2.60 -3.51 6.48
CA GLY A 126 -1.94 -4.38 7.46
C GLY A 126 -2.84 -4.66 8.67
N PRO A 127 -2.48 -5.65 9.51
CA PRO A 127 -3.14 -5.89 10.78
C PRO A 127 -3.07 -4.66 11.68
N ARG A 128 -4.00 -4.58 12.63
CA ARG A 128 -4.02 -3.55 13.67
C ARG A 128 -2.74 -3.56 14.50
N GLY A 129 -2.20 -4.75 14.79
CA GLY A 129 -1.00 -4.97 15.61
C GLY A 129 0.30 -5.16 14.81
N ASP A 130 1.23 -5.94 15.37
CA ASP A 130 2.31 -6.53 14.58
C ASP A 130 1.81 -7.82 13.92
N GLY A 131 2.27 -8.13 12.72
CA GLY A 131 1.76 -9.27 11.93
C GLY A 131 2.14 -10.65 12.46
N TYR A 132 2.56 -10.78 13.72
CA TYR A 132 3.08 -12.02 14.29
C TYR A 132 2.33 -12.48 15.54
N ILE A 133 2.02 -11.57 16.47
CA ILE A 133 1.37 -11.91 17.73
C ILE A 133 0.04 -11.15 17.85
N PRO A 134 -1.10 -11.86 17.94
CA PRO A 134 -2.38 -11.21 18.21
C PRO A 134 -2.41 -10.74 19.67
N GLY A 135 -1.96 -9.51 19.92
CA GLY A 135 -1.96 -8.93 21.26
C GLY A 135 -3.35 -8.53 21.75
N ASN A 136 -4.10 -7.84 20.89
CA ASN A 136 -5.47 -7.34 21.15
C ASN A 136 -6.40 -7.84 20.04
N ALA A 137 -6.76 -9.11 20.08
CA ALA A 137 -7.63 -9.71 19.08
C ALA A 137 -9.00 -9.00 19.06
N MET A 138 -9.44 -8.64 17.87
CA MET A 138 -10.76 -8.07 17.58
C MET A 138 -11.74 -9.18 17.22
N THR A 139 -13.02 -8.99 17.52
CA THR A 139 -14.10 -9.70 16.83
C THR A 139 -14.18 -9.26 15.36
N ALA A 140 -14.81 -10.05 14.50
CA ALA A 140 -15.00 -9.69 13.09
C ALA A 140 -15.73 -8.35 12.91
N ALA A 141 -16.72 -8.06 13.76
CA ALA A 141 -17.43 -6.77 13.73
C ALA A 141 -16.51 -5.58 14.09
N GLU A 142 -15.63 -5.76 15.07
CA GLU A 142 -14.64 -4.75 15.44
C GLU A 142 -13.57 -4.58 14.36
N ALA A 143 -13.10 -5.67 13.75
CA ALA A 143 -12.14 -5.64 12.65
C ALA A 143 -12.72 -4.91 11.42
N GLN A 144 -13.95 -5.24 11.04
CA GLN A 144 -14.66 -4.55 9.97
C GLN A 144 -14.76 -3.04 10.25
N ALA A 145 -15.16 -2.65 11.47
CA ALA A 145 -15.29 -1.24 11.85
C ALA A 145 -13.92 -0.52 11.86
N TYR A 146 -12.87 -1.19 12.33
CA TYR A 146 -11.51 -0.66 12.40
C TYR A 146 -10.93 -0.41 11.01
N HIS A 147 -10.91 -1.45 10.17
CA HIS A 147 -10.31 -1.40 8.83
C HIS A 147 -11.12 -0.57 7.84
N ALA A 148 -12.44 -0.40 8.07
CA ALA A 148 -13.29 0.47 7.27
C ALA A 148 -12.76 1.92 7.20
N ALA A 149 -12.03 2.39 8.22
CA ALA A 149 -11.45 3.74 8.20
C ALA A 149 -10.51 3.94 6.99
N GLN A 150 -9.63 2.97 6.72
CA GLN A 150 -8.69 3.03 5.60
C GLN A 150 -9.37 2.70 4.27
N VAL A 151 -10.22 1.66 4.24
CA VAL A 151 -11.00 1.27 3.04
C VAL A 151 -11.85 2.42 2.52
N ASN A 152 -12.52 3.16 3.41
CA ASN A 152 -13.36 4.31 3.03
C ASN A 152 -12.54 5.47 2.44
N VAL A 153 -11.25 5.57 2.75
CA VAL A 153 -10.34 6.51 2.09
C VAL A 153 -10.00 5.99 0.70
N PHE A 154 -9.59 4.73 0.58
CA PHE A 154 -9.25 4.09 -0.71
C PHE A 154 -10.39 4.15 -1.73
N ALA A 155 -11.63 3.95 -1.30
CA ALA A 155 -12.82 4.07 -2.15
C ALA A 155 -13.01 5.45 -2.82
N LYS A 156 -12.26 6.47 -2.38
CA LYS A 156 -12.28 7.85 -2.91
C LYS A 156 -10.98 8.22 -3.63
N THR A 157 -10.22 7.21 -4.07
CA THR A 157 -8.91 7.34 -4.74
C THR A 157 -8.84 6.41 -5.95
N GLU A 158 -7.68 6.37 -6.59
CA GLU A 158 -7.35 5.57 -7.78
C GLU A 158 -7.08 4.08 -7.48
N VAL A 159 -7.32 3.63 -6.25
CA VAL A 159 -7.19 2.22 -5.86
C VAL A 159 -8.12 1.33 -6.70
N ASP A 160 -7.55 0.30 -7.30
CA ASP A 160 -8.25 -0.69 -8.12
C ASP A 160 -8.75 -1.88 -7.28
N LEU A 161 -8.00 -2.27 -6.24
CA LEU A 161 -8.35 -3.31 -5.28
C LEU A 161 -7.73 -3.06 -3.90
N VAL A 162 -8.27 -3.70 -2.87
CA VAL A 162 -7.71 -3.65 -1.51
C VAL A 162 -7.10 -5.01 -1.17
N SER A 163 -5.88 -4.99 -0.65
CA SER A 163 -5.18 -6.20 -0.21
C SER A 163 -4.96 -6.16 1.30
N ALA A 164 -5.59 -7.08 2.02
CA ALA A 164 -5.30 -7.33 3.42
C ALA A 164 -4.10 -8.28 3.52
N ILE A 165 -2.95 -7.77 3.95
CA ILE A 165 -1.69 -8.50 3.97
C ILE A 165 -1.29 -8.79 5.41
N THR A 166 -0.83 -10.03 5.68
CA THR A 166 -0.32 -10.50 6.98
C THR A 166 -1.29 -10.38 8.16
N MET A 167 -2.60 -10.52 7.91
CA MET A 167 -3.58 -10.75 8.97
C MET A 167 -3.21 -12.04 9.72
N ASN A 168 -3.10 -11.96 11.04
CA ASN A 168 -2.54 -13.06 11.86
C ASN A 168 -3.59 -13.84 12.66
N TYR A 169 -4.88 -13.49 12.55
CA TYR A 169 -6.00 -14.30 13.04
C TYR A 169 -7.26 -14.11 12.17
N VAL A 170 -8.15 -15.10 12.23
CA VAL A 170 -9.29 -15.25 11.30
C VAL A 170 -10.27 -14.08 11.42
N GLU A 171 -10.60 -13.69 12.65
CA GLU A 171 -11.57 -12.64 12.91
C GLU A 171 -11.10 -11.27 12.41
N GLU A 172 -9.80 -11.04 12.22
CA GLU A 172 -9.33 -9.80 11.60
C GLU A 172 -9.53 -9.77 10.09
N ALA A 173 -9.49 -10.94 9.45
CA ALA A 173 -9.50 -11.09 8.01
C ALA A 173 -10.91 -11.19 7.40
N ILE A 174 -11.95 -11.34 8.24
CA ILE A 174 -13.36 -11.51 7.84
C ILE A 174 -14.13 -10.19 7.94
#